data_AF-A0A9X9F314-F1
#
_entry.id   AF-A0A9X9F314-F1
#
_cell.length_a   1.000
_cell.length_b   1.000
_cell.length_c   1.000
_cell.angle_alpha   90.00
_cell.angle_beta   90.00
_cell.angle_gamma   90.00
#
_symmetry.space_group_name_H-M   'P 1'
#
loop_
_entity.id
_entity.type
_entity.pdbx_description
1 polymer ?
#
loop_
_entity_poly.entity_id
_entity_poly.type
_entity_poly.pdbx_seq_one_letter_code
_entity_poly.pdbx_strand_id
1 'polypeptide(L)'
;KITDYTDSIMIKMFSRDKEDIPMLQSLKKGMWVKARGSVQNDTFVRDLVMIANDINEITGPSRKDKAPEGEKRVELHLHTPMSQMDAVTPVSKLVAQAGKWGHEAIAVTDHAVAQSFPEAYSAGKKAGVKVIYGVEANLVNDGVPIAYNEAHRLLAEETYVVFDVETTGLSAVYDTVIELAAVKVKGGEIIDRFESFANPHQPLSATIIELTGITDDMLTDAPEVDEVFKKFEEWMGDHTLVAHNASFDMGFINVGFKKAGLEKTNNPVIDTLELARFLFPEMKNHRLNTMCKKLDIELTQHHRAIYDTEATGYLLVKMLKDVIEKGFEYHDQLNDSMGQGDAYKRGRPSHMTLLATSDVGLKNLYKLVSYSHLNYFYRVPRVPRSLLKKYREGILVGTACDKGEVFEAMMQKAPEEVEEIAQFYDYIEVMPPEVLRHLVER
;
A
#
# COMPACT_ATOMS: atom_id res chain seq x y z
N LYS A 1 -38.50 -27.77 4.09
CA LYS A 1 -37.87 -26.86 3.11
C LYS A 1 -36.46 -27.37 2.88
N ILE A 2 -36.02 -27.45 1.63
CA ILE A 2 -34.69 -27.91 1.24
C ILE A 2 -34.06 -26.91 0.27
N THR A 3 -32.74 -26.93 0.14
CA THR A 3 -31.98 -26.18 -0.87
C THR A 3 -30.86 -27.05 -1.37
N ASP A 4 -30.54 -26.96 -2.67
CA ASP A 4 -29.33 -27.50 -3.27
C ASP A 4 -28.27 -26.41 -3.53
N TYR A 5 -28.52 -25.21 -2.99
CA TYR A 5 -27.79 -23.96 -3.21
C TYR A 5 -27.91 -23.34 -4.61
N THR A 6 -28.69 -23.93 -5.51
CA THR A 6 -29.12 -23.29 -6.76
C THR A 6 -30.50 -22.65 -6.59
N ASP A 7 -31.41 -23.33 -5.88
CA ASP A 7 -32.72 -22.80 -5.48
C ASP A 7 -33.20 -23.46 -4.16
N SER A 8 -34.44 -23.19 -3.73
CA SER A 8 -35.04 -23.75 -2.53
C SER A 8 -36.51 -24.08 -2.74
N ILE A 9 -36.91 -25.31 -2.39
CA ILE A 9 -38.31 -25.75 -2.52
C ILE A 9 -38.89 -26.28 -1.21
N MET A 10 -40.21 -26.12 -1.05
CA MET A 10 -40.95 -26.80 0.01
C MET A 10 -41.28 -28.24 -0.42
N ILE A 11 -41.02 -29.19 0.48
CA ILE A 11 -41.46 -30.58 0.33
C ILE A 11 -42.54 -30.84 1.38
N LYS A 12 -43.66 -31.44 0.95
CA LYS A 12 -44.68 -32.03 1.82
C LYS A 12 -44.69 -33.54 1.58
N MET A 13 -44.75 -34.32 2.65
CA MET A 13 -44.88 -35.78 2.60
C MET A 13 -45.97 -36.18 3.59
N PHE A 14 -46.90 -37.04 3.15
CA PHE A 14 -47.98 -37.55 3.97
C PHE A 14 -47.72 -39.03 4.27
N SER A 15 -47.71 -39.39 5.55
CA SER A 15 -47.56 -40.78 6.03
C SER A 15 -48.62 -41.68 5.39
N ARG A 16 -48.22 -42.83 4.84
CA ARG A 16 -49.19 -43.80 4.30
C ARG A 16 -49.72 -44.74 5.37
N ASP A 17 -48.86 -45.06 6.33
CA ASP A 17 -49.18 -45.88 7.50
C ASP A 17 -48.43 -45.35 8.74
N LYS A 18 -48.50 -46.09 9.85
CA LYS A 18 -47.82 -45.74 11.11
C LYS A 18 -46.32 -46.02 11.08
N GLU A 19 -45.82 -46.79 10.12
CA GLU A 19 -44.42 -47.21 10.02
C GLU A 19 -43.55 -46.11 9.40
N ASP A 20 -44.14 -45.21 8.60
CA ASP A 20 -43.50 -44.01 8.06
C ASP A 20 -43.22 -42.91 9.13
N ILE A 21 -43.97 -42.90 10.24
CA ILE A 21 -43.93 -41.82 11.24
C ILE A 21 -42.53 -41.64 11.86
N PRO A 22 -41.82 -42.70 12.33
CA PRO A 22 -40.47 -42.57 12.87
C PRO A 22 -39.48 -42.01 11.86
N MET A 23 -39.59 -42.40 10.59
CA MET A 23 -38.71 -41.88 9.52
C MET A 23 -38.94 -40.38 9.33
N LEU A 24 -40.20 -39.94 9.22
CA LEU A 24 -40.53 -38.52 9.08
C LEU A 24 -40.07 -37.69 10.30
N GLN A 25 -40.15 -38.24 11.50
CA GLN A 25 -39.68 -37.59 12.74
C GLN A 25 -38.16 -37.54 12.86
N SER A 26 -37.44 -38.43 12.17
CA SER A 26 -35.97 -38.46 12.15
C SER A 26 -35.36 -37.31 11.36
N LEU A 27 -36.10 -36.70 10.43
CA LEU A 27 -35.65 -35.60 9.59
C LEU A 27 -35.38 -34.33 10.42
N LYS A 28 -34.14 -33.85 10.39
CA LYS A 28 -33.64 -32.71 11.17
C LYS A 28 -32.90 -31.72 10.29
N LYS A 29 -32.82 -30.46 10.74
CA LYS A 29 -32.01 -29.41 10.10
C LYS A 29 -30.55 -29.87 10.00
N GLY A 30 -29.95 -29.72 8.82
CA GLY A 30 -28.56 -30.11 8.54
C GLY A 30 -28.40 -31.44 7.81
N MET A 31 -29.45 -32.26 7.73
CA MET A 31 -29.44 -33.46 6.89
C MET A 31 -29.52 -33.10 5.42
N TRP A 32 -28.85 -33.88 4.58
CA TRP A 32 -29.04 -33.86 3.14
C TRP A 32 -29.99 -34.97 2.75
N VAL A 33 -30.89 -34.69 1.82
CA VAL A 33 -31.92 -35.64 1.40
C VAL A 33 -32.01 -35.71 -0.11
N LYS A 34 -32.30 -36.91 -0.62
CA LYS A 34 -32.77 -37.12 -1.99
C LYS A 34 -34.26 -37.43 -1.91
N ALA A 35 -35.07 -36.54 -2.49
CA ALA A 35 -36.51 -36.69 -2.53
C ALA A 35 -37.00 -36.92 -3.96
N ARG A 36 -38.07 -37.70 -4.11
CA ARG A 36 -38.77 -37.94 -5.38
C ARG A 36 -40.25 -37.69 -5.18
N GLY A 37 -40.86 -36.93 -6.09
CA GLY A 37 -42.25 -36.53 -5.98
C GLY A 37 -42.75 -35.74 -7.17
N SER A 38 -44.04 -35.44 -7.19
CA SER A 38 -44.63 -34.52 -8.17
C SER A 38 -44.52 -33.08 -7.67
N VAL A 39 -44.28 -32.12 -8.58
CA VAL A 39 -44.36 -30.69 -8.27
C VAL A 39 -45.77 -30.20 -8.60
N GLN A 40 -46.41 -29.52 -7.66
CA GLN A 40 -47.77 -29.03 -7.78
C GLN A 40 -47.86 -27.60 -7.23
N ASN A 41 -48.80 -26.81 -7.75
CA ASN A 41 -49.10 -25.49 -7.18
C ASN A 41 -49.91 -25.66 -5.90
N ASP A 42 -49.37 -25.20 -4.77
CA ASP A 42 -50.07 -25.19 -3.49
C ASP A 42 -50.67 -23.80 -3.27
N THR A 43 -51.98 -23.67 -3.45
CA THR A 43 -52.68 -22.38 -3.40
C THR A 43 -52.71 -21.75 -1.99
N PHE A 44 -52.49 -22.54 -0.94
CA PHE A 44 -52.38 -22.02 0.42
C PHE A 44 -51.00 -21.41 0.67
N VAL A 45 -49.93 -22.09 0.27
CA VAL A 45 -48.55 -21.58 0.33
C VAL A 45 -48.30 -20.51 -0.74
N ARG A 46 -49.11 -20.49 -1.80
CA ARG A 46 -49.00 -19.64 -3.00
C ARG A 46 -47.69 -19.84 -3.74
N ASP A 47 -47.24 -21.08 -3.82
CA ASP A 47 -45.96 -21.45 -4.44
C ASP A 47 -45.97 -22.88 -4.97
N LEU A 48 -44.98 -23.24 -5.77
CA LEU A 48 -44.72 -24.61 -6.16
C LEU A 48 -44.19 -25.41 -4.97
N VAL A 49 -44.79 -26.58 -4.74
CA VAL A 49 -44.42 -27.51 -3.67
C VAL A 49 -44.23 -28.89 -4.26
N MET A 50 -43.19 -29.59 -3.81
CA MET A 50 -43.04 -31.01 -4.11
C MET A 50 -43.86 -31.84 -3.12
N ILE A 51 -44.78 -32.65 -3.64
CA ILE A 51 -45.43 -33.72 -2.89
C ILE A 51 -44.56 -34.97 -3.03
N ALA A 52 -43.79 -35.27 -1.99
CA ALA A 52 -42.83 -36.37 -1.99
C ALA A 52 -43.52 -37.72 -1.79
N ASN A 53 -43.12 -38.68 -2.63
CA ASN A 53 -43.45 -40.10 -2.48
C ASN A 53 -42.31 -40.86 -1.80
N ASP A 54 -41.07 -40.38 -1.96
CA ASP A 54 -39.87 -40.98 -1.38
C ASP A 54 -38.97 -39.87 -0.83
N ILE A 55 -38.33 -40.14 0.30
CA ILE A 55 -37.26 -39.30 0.86
C ILE A 55 -36.21 -40.20 1.50
N ASN A 56 -34.96 -40.04 1.07
CA ASN A 56 -33.83 -40.79 1.62
C ASN A 56 -32.78 -39.80 2.10
N GLU A 57 -32.22 -40.04 3.28
CA GLU A 57 -31.01 -39.33 3.71
C GLU A 57 -29.85 -39.69 2.78
N ILE A 58 -29.08 -38.68 2.39
CA ILE A 58 -27.86 -38.83 1.61
C ILE A 58 -26.73 -38.06 2.29
N THR A 59 -25.48 -38.39 1.93
CA THR A 59 -24.37 -37.52 2.27
C THR A 59 -24.34 -36.35 1.28
N GLY A 60 -24.34 -35.12 1.80
CA GLY A 60 -24.26 -33.93 0.96
C GLY A 60 -22.93 -33.83 0.20
N PRO A 61 -22.93 -33.12 -0.95
CA PRO A 61 -21.68 -32.76 -1.62
C PRO A 61 -20.80 -31.96 -0.66
N SER A 62 -19.58 -32.42 -0.44
CA SER A 62 -18.58 -31.71 0.35
C SER A 62 -17.25 -31.74 -0.38
N ARG A 63 -16.60 -30.57 -0.49
CA ARG A 63 -15.25 -30.47 -1.02
C ARG A 63 -14.30 -31.20 -0.09
N LYS A 64 -13.47 -32.09 -0.64
CA LYS A 64 -12.43 -32.80 0.08
C LYS A 64 -11.06 -32.21 -0.27
N ASP A 65 -10.22 -32.02 0.73
CA ASP A 65 -8.81 -31.76 0.56
C ASP A 65 -8.10 -33.11 0.36
N LYS A 66 -7.52 -33.31 -0.82
CA LYS A 66 -6.89 -34.58 -1.23
C LYS A 66 -5.38 -34.60 -1.04
N ALA A 67 -4.77 -33.52 -0.54
CA ALA A 67 -3.33 -33.51 -0.28
C ALA A 67 -2.96 -34.56 0.78
N PRO A 68 -1.73 -35.09 0.79
CA PRO A 68 -1.25 -35.98 1.84
C PRO A 68 -1.33 -35.33 3.23
N GLU A 69 -1.34 -36.17 4.27
CA GLU A 69 -1.17 -35.71 5.65
C GLU A 69 0.24 -35.12 5.83
N GLY A 70 0.36 -33.99 6.54
CA GLY A 70 1.61 -33.24 6.67
C GLY A 70 1.92 -32.28 5.51
N GLU A 71 1.18 -32.37 4.38
CA GLU A 71 1.32 -31.48 3.22
C GLU A 71 0.08 -30.60 3.01
N LYS A 72 -0.56 -30.22 4.12
CA LYS A 72 -1.81 -29.47 4.12
C LYS A 72 -1.57 -27.97 4.04
N ARG A 73 -2.43 -27.27 3.28
CA ARG A 73 -2.44 -25.81 3.20
C ARG A 73 -2.78 -25.19 4.55
N VAL A 74 -2.21 -24.03 4.84
CA VAL A 74 -2.67 -23.10 5.88
C VAL A 74 -3.28 -21.88 5.18
N GLU A 75 -4.47 -21.46 5.60
CA GLU A 75 -5.07 -20.21 5.14
C GLU A 75 -4.54 -19.05 5.99
N LEU A 76 -3.99 -18.02 5.33
CA LEU A 76 -3.35 -16.88 5.98
C LEU A 76 -4.13 -15.56 5.80
N HIS A 77 -5.12 -15.54 4.91
CA HIS A 77 -5.92 -14.37 4.62
C HIS A 77 -7.41 -14.77 4.54
N LEU A 78 -8.19 -14.40 5.55
CA LEU A 78 -9.58 -14.84 5.69
C LEU A 78 -10.45 -13.83 6.44
N HIS A 79 -11.62 -13.59 5.86
CA HIS A 79 -12.66 -12.71 6.41
C HIS A 79 -13.81 -13.49 7.03
N THR A 80 -14.40 -12.90 8.07
CA THR A 80 -15.55 -13.40 8.81
C THR A 80 -16.69 -12.36 8.76
N PRO A 81 -17.89 -12.65 9.28
CA PRO A 81 -18.99 -11.68 9.30
C PRO A 81 -18.72 -10.43 10.13
N MET A 82 -17.58 -10.35 10.83
CA MET A 82 -17.12 -9.13 11.48
C MET A 82 -16.45 -8.15 10.50
N SER A 83 -16.00 -8.61 9.33
CA SER A 83 -15.73 -7.75 8.19
C SER A 83 -17.06 -7.18 7.68
N GLN A 84 -17.30 -5.91 8.02
CA GLN A 84 -18.62 -5.29 7.94
C GLN A 84 -19.20 -5.34 6.53
N MET A 85 -20.34 -6.04 6.39
CA MET A 85 -21.09 -6.20 5.12
C MET A 85 -20.29 -6.85 3.98
N ASP A 86 -19.23 -7.59 4.30
CA ASP A 86 -18.29 -8.08 3.30
C ASP A 86 -18.20 -9.62 3.25
N ALA A 87 -18.11 -10.29 4.40
CA ALA A 87 -18.03 -11.75 4.47
C ALA A 87 -19.23 -12.39 5.19
N VAL A 88 -19.55 -13.64 4.79
CA VAL A 88 -20.85 -14.26 5.12
C VAL A 88 -20.77 -15.53 5.96
N THR A 89 -19.60 -16.18 6.03
CA THR A 89 -19.46 -17.49 6.69
C THR A 89 -18.91 -17.31 8.11
N PRO A 90 -19.63 -17.73 9.16
CA PRO A 90 -19.16 -17.62 10.54
C PRO A 90 -17.80 -18.30 10.76
N VAL A 91 -16.95 -17.68 11.59
CA VAL A 91 -15.58 -18.18 11.85
C VAL A 91 -15.58 -19.59 12.43
N SER A 92 -16.57 -19.94 13.26
CA SER A 92 -16.73 -21.31 13.78
C SER A 92 -16.91 -22.37 12.69
N LYS A 93 -17.59 -22.04 11.57
CA LYS A 93 -17.72 -22.95 10.43
C LYS A 93 -16.43 -23.05 9.63
N LEU A 94 -15.74 -21.94 9.43
CA LEU A 94 -14.47 -21.90 8.69
C LEU A 94 -13.38 -22.71 9.42
N VAL A 95 -13.24 -22.50 10.74
CA VAL A 95 -12.31 -23.26 11.58
C VAL A 95 -12.66 -24.75 11.62
N ALA A 96 -13.95 -25.09 11.74
CA ALA A 96 -14.38 -26.49 11.67
C ALA A 96 -14.10 -27.12 10.31
N GLN A 97 -14.17 -26.35 9.22
CA GLN A 97 -13.85 -26.82 7.88
C GLN A 97 -12.34 -27.06 7.70
N ALA A 98 -11.50 -26.17 8.23
CA ALA A 98 -10.05 -26.35 8.27
C ALA A 98 -9.67 -27.65 9.01
N GLY A 99 -10.29 -27.91 10.16
CA GLY A 99 -10.10 -29.16 10.91
C GLY A 99 -10.53 -30.41 10.13
N LYS A 100 -11.65 -30.35 9.40
CA LYS A 100 -12.09 -31.45 8.51
C LYS A 100 -11.12 -31.70 7.33
N TRP A 101 -10.41 -30.66 6.88
CA TRP A 101 -9.40 -30.79 5.83
C TRP A 101 -8.00 -31.17 6.35
N GLY A 102 -7.83 -31.25 7.67
CA GLY A 102 -6.56 -31.56 8.30
C GLY A 102 -5.56 -30.39 8.29
N HIS A 103 -6.04 -29.16 8.15
CA HIS A 103 -5.17 -27.97 8.20
C HIS A 103 -4.69 -27.77 9.64
N GLU A 104 -3.38 -27.58 9.81
CA GLU A 104 -2.77 -27.41 11.14
C GLU A 104 -3.15 -26.07 11.78
N ALA A 105 -3.35 -25.06 10.94
CA ALA A 105 -3.69 -23.71 11.36
C ALA A 105 -4.63 -23.00 10.38
N ILE A 106 -5.25 -21.93 10.86
CA ILE A 106 -6.09 -21.02 10.06
C ILE A 106 -5.98 -19.60 10.63
N ALA A 107 -5.73 -18.62 9.77
CA ALA A 107 -5.73 -17.22 10.15
C ALA A 107 -7.13 -16.60 10.12
N VAL A 108 -7.30 -15.54 10.89
CA VAL A 108 -8.48 -14.67 10.90
C VAL A 108 -7.99 -13.25 10.75
N THR A 109 -8.34 -12.58 9.65
CA THR A 109 -7.77 -11.28 9.24
C THR A 109 -8.88 -10.34 8.78
N ASP A 110 -9.87 -10.11 9.65
CA ASP A 110 -11.00 -9.22 9.34
C ASP A 110 -10.55 -7.79 9.01
N HIS A 111 -11.34 -7.09 8.18
CA HIS A 111 -11.08 -5.71 7.78
C HIS A 111 -11.10 -4.77 9.00
N ALA A 112 -9.94 -4.21 9.34
CA ALA A 112 -9.69 -3.24 10.39
C ALA A 112 -10.08 -3.66 11.83
N VAL A 113 -10.68 -4.83 12.04
CA VAL A 113 -11.26 -5.24 13.33
C VAL A 113 -10.77 -6.63 13.77
N ALA A 114 -10.92 -6.90 15.07
CA ALA A 114 -10.56 -8.17 15.71
C ALA A 114 -11.75 -8.82 16.44
N GLN A 115 -12.98 -8.46 16.07
CA GLN A 115 -14.20 -8.82 16.82
C GLN A 115 -14.52 -10.32 16.79
N SER A 116 -13.98 -11.07 15.81
CA SER A 116 -14.17 -12.50 15.67
C SER A 116 -13.26 -13.33 16.58
N PHE A 117 -12.26 -12.71 17.22
CA PHE A 117 -11.25 -13.42 18.03
C PHE A 117 -11.83 -14.30 19.15
N PRO A 118 -12.85 -13.85 19.94
CA PRO A 118 -13.42 -14.68 21.00
C PRO A 118 -14.11 -15.96 20.48
N GLU A 119 -14.85 -15.85 19.37
CA GLU A 119 -15.49 -17.00 18.73
C GLU A 119 -14.43 -17.93 18.11
N ALA A 120 -13.44 -17.35 17.41
CA ALA A 120 -12.34 -18.09 16.80
C ALA A 120 -11.55 -18.89 17.83
N TYR A 121 -11.24 -18.31 18.99
CA TYR A 121 -10.57 -19.01 20.10
C TYR A 121 -11.34 -20.27 20.54
N SER A 122 -12.65 -20.12 20.75
CA SER A 122 -13.52 -21.21 21.18
C SER A 122 -13.64 -22.30 20.10
N ALA A 123 -13.75 -21.88 18.83
CA ALA A 123 -13.83 -22.77 17.69
C ALA A 123 -12.53 -23.56 17.45
N GLY A 124 -11.37 -22.89 17.55
CA GLY A 124 -10.05 -23.49 17.39
C GLY A 124 -9.82 -24.61 18.40
N LYS A 125 -10.10 -24.34 19.69
CA LYS A 125 -10.05 -25.37 20.75
C LYS A 125 -10.94 -26.56 20.46
N LYS A 126 -12.17 -26.32 20.00
CA LYS A 126 -13.14 -27.38 19.72
C LYS A 126 -12.74 -28.23 18.51
N ALA A 127 -12.16 -27.61 17.48
CA ALA A 127 -11.78 -28.27 16.24
C ALA A 127 -10.37 -28.88 16.27
N GLY A 128 -9.55 -28.54 17.28
CA GLY A 128 -8.14 -28.95 17.35
C GLY A 128 -7.27 -28.25 16.32
N VAL A 129 -7.65 -27.03 15.89
CA VAL A 129 -6.93 -26.24 14.87
C VAL A 129 -6.33 -25.00 15.52
N LYS A 130 -5.06 -24.71 15.22
CA LYS A 130 -4.40 -23.49 15.70
C LYS A 130 -4.96 -22.26 14.98
N VAL A 131 -5.51 -21.31 15.74
CA VAL A 131 -5.95 -20.03 15.18
C VAL A 131 -4.79 -19.05 15.18
N ILE A 132 -4.54 -18.42 14.04
CA ILE A 132 -3.60 -17.31 13.90
C ILE A 132 -4.42 -16.01 13.94
N TYR A 133 -4.16 -15.19 14.96
CA TYR A 133 -4.89 -13.94 15.16
C TYR A 133 -4.29 -12.83 14.32
N GLY A 134 -5.09 -12.24 13.44
CA GLY A 134 -4.64 -11.18 12.56
C GLY A 134 -5.71 -10.14 12.26
N VAL A 135 -5.31 -9.13 11.50
CA VAL A 135 -6.16 -8.03 11.05
C VAL A 135 -5.69 -7.63 9.66
N GLU A 136 -6.60 -7.45 8.72
CA GLU A 136 -6.26 -6.73 7.49
C GLU A 136 -6.42 -5.23 7.76
N ALA A 137 -5.33 -4.47 7.71
CA ALA A 137 -5.28 -3.07 8.09
C ALA A 137 -5.15 -2.15 6.88
N ASN A 138 -5.72 -0.95 6.98
CA ASN A 138 -5.57 0.12 5.99
C ASN A 138 -4.29 0.92 6.28
N LEU A 139 -3.19 0.61 5.61
CA LEU A 139 -1.94 1.35 5.67
C LEU A 139 -2.10 2.73 5.06
N VAL A 140 -1.54 3.75 5.71
CA VAL A 140 -1.29 5.05 5.07
C VAL A 140 0.14 5.48 5.33
N ASN A 141 0.76 6.06 4.31
CA ASN A 141 2.04 6.73 4.47
C ASN A 141 1.78 8.09 5.15
N ASP A 142 2.28 8.22 6.37
CA ASP A 142 2.23 9.43 7.20
C ASP A 142 3.62 10.06 7.43
N GLY A 143 4.62 9.48 6.78
CA GLY A 143 5.99 9.96 6.73
C GLY A 143 6.56 9.60 5.37
N VAL A 144 6.35 10.49 4.39
CA VAL A 144 7.36 10.65 3.35
C VAL A 144 8.49 11.41 4.04
N PRO A 145 9.71 10.84 4.07
CA PRO A 145 10.80 11.49 4.77
C PRO A 145 11.13 12.83 4.14
N ILE A 146 11.36 13.80 5.02
CA ILE A 146 11.91 15.10 4.68
C ILE A 146 13.39 14.91 4.31
N ALA A 147 14.08 14.03 5.03
CA ALA A 147 15.49 13.75 4.83
C ALA A 147 15.72 12.29 4.40
N TYR A 148 16.54 12.07 3.36
CA TYR A 148 17.04 10.75 2.96
C TYR A 148 18.54 10.67 3.21
N ASN A 149 19.09 9.47 3.34
CA ASN A 149 20.51 9.25 3.67
C ASN A 149 20.94 10.10 4.89
N GLU A 150 20.19 9.97 5.99
CA GLU A 150 20.37 10.78 7.20
C GLU A 150 21.84 10.81 7.66
N ALA A 151 22.36 12.03 7.86
CA ALA A 151 23.68 12.27 8.41
C ALA A 151 23.62 13.32 9.51
N HIS A 152 24.49 13.18 10.51
CA HIS A 152 24.62 14.12 11.61
C HIS A 152 25.37 15.38 11.16
N ARG A 153 24.68 16.27 10.44
CA ARG A 153 25.23 17.52 9.87
C ARG A 153 24.43 18.72 10.36
N LEU A 154 25.12 19.78 10.76
CA LEU A 154 24.50 21.00 11.27
C LEU A 154 23.92 21.82 10.10
N LEU A 155 22.60 22.01 10.09
CA LEU A 155 21.88 22.63 8.96
C LEU A 155 22.38 24.05 8.64
N ALA A 156 22.84 24.79 9.66
CA ALA A 156 23.28 26.18 9.51
C ALA A 156 24.65 26.34 8.82
N GLU A 157 25.52 25.32 8.87
CA GLU A 157 26.90 25.39 8.34
C GLU A 157 27.09 24.62 7.03
N GLU A 158 26.08 23.85 6.63
CA GLU A 158 26.11 22.97 5.48
C GLU A 158 26.16 23.73 4.15
N THR A 159 26.71 23.07 3.12
CA THR A 159 26.57 23.51 1.73
C THR A 159 25.54 22.62 1.05
N TYR A 160 24.55 23.25 0.43
CA TYR A 160 23.45 22.56 -0.24
C TYR A 160 23.63 22.60 -1.75
N VAL A 161 23.50 21.45 -2.40
CA VAL A 161 23.40 21.35 -3.85
C VAL A 161 21.92 21.19 -4.17
N VAL A 162 21.28 22.28 -4.56
CA VAL A 162 19.89 22.27 -5.00
C VAL A 162 19.88 21.96 -6.47
N PHE A 163 19.05 21.02 -6.92
CA PHE A 163 19.01 20.59 -8.31
C PHE A 163 17.60 20.27 -8.77
N ASP A 164 17.41 20.29 -10.08
CA ASP A 164 16.19 19.98 -10.79
C ASP A 164 16.54 19.29 -12.11
N VAL A 165 15.73 18.33 -12.52
CA VAL A 165 15.91 17.62 -13.80
C VAL A 165 14.68 17.73 -14.69
N GLU A 166 14.91 18.09 -15.94
CA GLU A 166 13.90 17.94 -16.99
C GLU A 166 14.15 16.63 -17.74
N THR A 167 13.07 15.95 -18.11
CA THR A 167 13.12 14.55 -18.56
C THR A 167 12.21 14.30 -19.76
N THR A 168 12.45 13.21 -20.49
CA THR A 168 11.58 12.80 -21.61
C THR A 168 10.24 12.21 -21.18
N GLY A 169 10.02 12.02 -19.87
CA GLY A 169 8.82 11.42 -19.29
C GLY A 169 8.98 11.16 -17.79
N LEU A 170 8.05 10.42 -17.19
CA LEU A 170 7.97 10.29 -15.72
C LEU A 170 8.69 9.05 -15.15
N SER A 171 9.26 8.18 -16.00
CA SER A 171 9.88 6.93 -15.56
C SER A 171 11.39 6.99 -15.69
N ALA A 172 12.13 6.99 -14.58
CA ALA A 172 13.59 6.95 -14.60
C ALA A 172 14.18 5.71 -15.34
N VAL A 173 13.38 4.66 -15.53
CA VAL A 173 13.78 3.45 -16.27
C VAL A 173 13.68 3.62 -17.78
N TYR A 174 12.53 4.13 -18.26
CA TYR A 174 12.24 4.22 -19.69
C TYR A 174 12.58 5.58 -20.29
N ASP A 175 12.60 6.63 -19.47
CA ASP A 175 12.87 8.00 -19.85
C ASP A 175 14.30 8.40 -19.47
N THR A 176 14.77 9.53 -20.01
CA THR A 176 16.10 10.07 -19.74
C THR A 176 16.05 11.56 -19.43
N VAL A 177 17.09 12.04 -18.73
CA VAL A 177 17.29 13.47 -18.44
C VAL A 177 17.68 14.20 -19.73
N ILE A 178 17.11 15.39 -19.92
CA ILE A 178 17.39 16.29 -21.05
C ILE A 178 17.96 17.65 -20.60
N GLU A 179 17.73 18.06 -19.36
CA GLU A 179 18.39 19.19 -18.72
C GLU A 179 18.65 18.84 -17.24
N LEU A 180 19.85 19.14 -16.77
CA LEU A 180 20.20 19.07 -15.35
C LEU A 180 20.69 20.45 -14.92
N ALA A 181 19.94 21.08 -14.03
CA ALA A 181 20.30 22.35 -13.42
C ALA A 181 20.57 22.16 -11.93
N ALA A 182 21.60 22.82 -11.42
CA ALA A 182 21.95 22.79 -10.02
C ALA A 182 22.63 24.08 -9.55
N VAL A 183 22.45 24.44 -8.28
CA VAL A 183 23.14 25.56 -7.63
C VAL A 183 23.68 25.14 -6.27
N LYS A 184 24.87 25.63 -5.92
CA LYS A 184 25.41 25.50 -4.56
C LYS A 184 24.97 26.67 -3.72
N VAL A 185 24.35 26.39 -2.58
CA VAL A 185 23.91 27.39 -1.61
C VAL A 185 24.69 27.22 -0.32
N LYS A 186 25.29 28.31 0.17
CA LYS A 186 25.99 28.35 1.46
C LYS A 186 25.70 29.66 2.16
N GLY A 187 25.31 29.59 3.44
CA GLY A 187 25.02 30.81 4.23
C GLY A 187 23.87 31.66 3.66
N GLY A 188 22.97 31.06 2.88
CA GLY A 188 21.85 31.76 2.23
C GLY A 188 22.15 32.35 0.85
N GLU A 189 23.39 32.22 0.35
CA GLU A 189 23.81 32.76 -0.94
C GLU A 189 24.15 31.64 -1.93
N ILE A 190 23.86 31.87 -3.20
CA ILE A 190 24.29 30.99 -4.29
C ILE A 190 25.77 31.27 -4.58
N ILE A 191 26.62 30.27 -4.35
CA ILE A 191 28.08 30.38 -4.52
C ILE A 191 28.60 29.78 -5.82
N ASP A 192 27.83 28.91 -6.47
CA ASP A 192 28.21 28.27 -7.73
C ASP A 192 26.97 27.73 -8.48
N ARG A 193 27.09 27.51 -9.79
CA ARG A 193 26.00 27.04 -10.67
C ARG A 193 26.49 25.97 -11.64
N PHE A 194 25.65 24.99 -11.90
CA PHE A 194 25.82 23.95 -12.90
C PHE A 194 24.56 23.89 -13.77
N GLU A 195 24.71 23.94 -15.09
CA GLU A 195 23.61 23.81 -16.03
C GLU A 195 24.13 23.06 -17.25
N SER A 196 23.47 21.97 -17.64
CA SER A 196 23.80 21.25 -18.86
C SER A 196 22.55 20.62 -19.46
N PHE A 197 22.38 20.80 -20.76
CA PHE A 197 21.54 19.92 -21.56
C PHE A 197 22.20 18.55 -21.71
N ALA A 198 21.39 17.54 -22.00
CA ALA A 198 21.83 16.20 -22.33
C ALA A 198 21.08 15.70 -23.56
N ASN A 199 21.78 15.10 -24.53
CA ASN A 199 21.16 14.59 -25.73
C ASN A 199 20.44 13.25 -25.42
N PRO A 200 19.12 13.15 -25.59
CA PRO A 200 18.37 11.94 -25.28
C PRO A 200 18.44 10.88 -26.39
N HIS A 201 19.06 11.18 -27.53
CA HIS A 201 19.11 10.35 -28.74
C HIS A 201 17.75 9.93 -29.30
N GLN A 202 16.70 10.68 -28.96
CA GLN A 202 15.35 10.46 -29.43
C GLN A 202 14.60 11.79 -29.53
N PRO A 203 13.64 11.91 -30.47
CA PRO A 203 12.83 13.12 -30.58
C PRO A 203 11.94 13.30 -29.35
N LEU A 204 11.80 14.54 -28.89
CA LEU A 204 10.89 14.89 -27.80
C LEU A 204 9.43 14.82 -28.26
N SER A 205 8.55 14.39 -27.35
CA SER A 205 7.11 14.48 -27.61
C SER A 205 6.63 15.94 -27.51
N ALA A 206 5.57 16.28 -28.25
CA ALA A 206 4.98 17.62 -28.19
C ALA A 206 4.61 18.05 -26.76
N THR A 207 4.18 17.10 -25.92
CA THR A 207 3.85 17.34 -24.51
C THR A 207 5.07 17.73 -23.68
N ILE A 208 6.22 17.08 -23.89
CA ILE A 208 7.46 17.42 -23.17
C ILE A 208 7.97 18.80 -23.61
N ILE A 209 7.94 19.09 -24.91
CA ILE A 209 8.32 20.41 -25.42
C ILE A 209 7.42 21.50 -24.83
N GLU A 210 6.10 21.28 -24.73
CA GLU A 210 5.16 22.23 -24.16
C GLU A 210 5.37 22.44 -22.64
N LEU A 211 5.72 21.37 -21.91
CA LEU A 211 5.93 21.42 -20.47
C LEU A 211 7.24 22.10 -20.07
N THR A 212 8.33 21.74 -20.76
CA THR A 212 9.71 22.12 -20.40
C THR A 212 10.20 23.33 -21.19
N GLY A 213 9.61 23.60 -22.36
CA GLY A 213 10.11 24.61 -23.29
C GLY A 213 11.39 24.21 -24.04
N ILE A 214 11.93 23.01 -23.80
CA ILE A 214 13.12 22.48 -24.47
C ILE A 214 12.72 21.89 -25.82
N THR A 215 13.47 22.22 -26.88
CA THR A 215 13.24 21.71 -28.24
C THR A 215 14.32 20.73 -28.67
N ASP A 216 14.04 19.88 -29.67
CA ASP A 216 15.02 18.96 -30.24
C ASP A 216 16.29 19.68 -30.76
N ASP A 217 16.12 20.89 -31.30
CA ASP A 217 17.23 21.72 -31.78
C ASP A 217 18.20 22.12 -30.65
N MET A 218 17.69 22.31 -29.42
CA MET A 218 18.52 22.62 -28.24
C MET A 218 19.35 21.41 -27.78
N LEU A 219 18.87 20.20 -28.06
CA LEU A 219 19.46 18.95 -27.58
C LEU A 219 20.38 18.28 -28.60
N THR A 220 20.30 18.66 -29.88
CA THR A 220 21.02 18.01 -30.99
C THR A 220 22.55 18.01 -30.76
N ASP A 221 23.11 19.13 -30.32
CA ASP A 221 24.54 19.29 -30.04
C ASP A 221 24.86 19.19 -28.53
N ALA A 222 23.90 18.78 -27.70
CA ALA A 222 24.11 18.65 -26.26
C ALA A 222 25.04 17.46 -25.94
N PRO A 223 25.79 17.52 -24.82
CA PRO A 223 26.62 16.40 -24.38
C PRO A 223 25.84 15.11 -24.15
N GLU A 224 26.57 13.99 -24.15
CA GLU A 224 26.02 12.69 -23.76
C GLU A 224 25.57 12.71 -22.29
N VAL A 225 24.44 12.06 -22.01
CA VAL A 225 23.85 11.96 -20.65
C VAL A 225 24.88 11.47 -19.64
N ASP A 226 25.68 10.47 -19.99
CA ASP A 226 26.72 9.90 -19.12
C ASP A 226 27.84 10.91 -18.80
N GLU A 227 28.19 11.80 -19.73
CA GLU A 227 29.18 12.85 -19.50
C GLU A 227 28.64 13.93 -18.56
N VAL A 228 27.37 14.30 -18.70
CA VAL A 228 26.70 15.25 -17.82
C VAL A 228 26.70 14.74 -16.39
N PHE A 229 26.32 13.47 -16.16
CA PHE A 229 26.29 12.89 -14.83
C PHE A 229 27.67 12.76 -14.18
N LYS A 230 28.71 12.42 -14.94
CA LYS A 230 30.09 12.38 -14.43
C LYS A 230 30.58 13.77 -13.98
N LYS A 231 30.31 14.81 -14.79
CA LYS A 231 30.63 16.19 -14.42
C LYS A 231 29.84 16.66 -13.21
N PHE A 232 28.56 16.27 -13.14
CA PHE A 232 27.71 16.61 -12.01
C PHE A 232 28.16 15.94 -10.71
N GLU A 233 28.51 14.65 -10.74
CA GLU A 233 28.99 13.91 -9.56
C GLU A 233 30.27 14.54 -8.99
N GLU A 234 31.23 14.88 -9.86
CA GLU A 234 32.45 15.59 -9.46
C GLU A 234 32.12 16.98 -8.89
N TRP A 235 31.21 17.71 -9.53
CA TRP A 235 30.85 19.07 -9.12
C TRP A 235 30.06 19.09 -7.80
N MET A 236 29.13 18.17 -7.58
CA MET A 236 28.29 18.15 -6.37
C MET A 236 29.07 17.75 -5.12
N GLY A 237 30.11 16.90 -5.27
CA GLY A 237 30.93 16.43 -4.16
C GLY A 237 30.13 15.71 -3.09
N ASP A 238 30.50 15.89 -1.82
CA ASP A 238 29.88 15.25 -0.65
C ASP A 238 28.78 16.11 0.02
N HIS A 239 28.35 17.18 -0.65
CA HIS A 239 27.38 18.15 -0.16
C HIS A 239 25.96 17.59 -0.04
N THR A 240 25.12 18.23 0.76
CA THR A 240 23.73 17.81 0.95
C THR A 240 22.91 18.16 -0.29
N LEU A 241 22.30 17.16 -0.92
CA LEU A 241 21.47 17.32 -2.11
C LEU A 241 20.07 17.81 -1.73
N VAL A 242 19.44 18.61 -2.59
CA VAL A 242 18.12 19.16 -2.32
C VAL A 242 17.31 19.24 -3.61
N ALA A 243 16.07 18.76 -3.57
CA ALA A 243 15.11 18.87 -4.66
C ALA A 243 13.70 19.13 -4.13
N HIS A 244 12.77 19.49 -5.02
CA HIS A 244 11.38 19.76 -4.68
C HIS A 244 10.48 18.63 -5.19
N ASN A 245 10.29 17.59 -4.35
CA ASN A 245 9.91 16.22 -4.71
C ASN A 245 11.13 15.30 -4.97
N ALA A 246 12.11 15.32 -4.06
CA ALA A 246 13.41 14.66 -4.23
C ALA A 246 13.32 13.17 -4.61
N SER A 247 12.27 12.46 -4.22
CA SER A 247 12.07 11.06 -4.62
C SER A 247 12.07 10.86 -6.14
N PHE A 248 11.53 11.82 -6.90
CA PHE A 248 11.48 11.77 -8.37
C PHE A 248 12.85 12.07 -8.96
N ASP A 249 13.42 13.22 -8.63
CA ASP A 249 14.69 13.69 -9.21
C ASP A 249 15.85 12.75 -8.86
N MET A 250 15.93 12.29 -7.61
CA MET A 250 16.93 11.31 -7.18
C MET A 250 16.79 9.97 -7.90
N GLY A 251 15.58 9.60 -8.34
CA GLY A 251 15.37 8.41 -9.18
C GLY A 251 16.15 8.53 -10.49
N PHE A 252 16.03 9.68 -11.16
CA PHE A 252 16.77 9.96 -12.39
C PHE A 252 18.28 10.11 -12.17
N ILE A 253 18.72 10.78 -11.09
CA ILE A 253 20.15 10.87 -10.74
C ILE A 253 20.75 9.47 -10.55
N ASN A 254 20.11 8.62 -9.76
CA ASN A 254 20.66 7.29 -9.44
C ASN A 254 20.68 6.35 -10.64
N VAL A 255 19.64 6.36 -11.49
CA VAL A 255 19.64 5.58 -12.73
C VAL A 255 20.68 6.13 -13.70
N GLY A 256 20.79 7.45 -13.81
CA GLY A 256 21.81 8.14 -14.61
C GLY A 256 23.24 7.78 -14.19
N PHE A 257 23.53 7.83 -12.89
CA PHE A 257 24.81 7.42 -12.32
C PHE A 257 25.13 5.97 -12.66
N LYS A 258 24.19 5.05 -12.45
CA LYS A 258 24.36 3.63 -12.80
C LYS A 258 24.67 3.42 -14.29
N LYS A 259 23.96 4.12 -15.19
CA LYS A 259 24.20 4.08 -16.64
C LYS A 259 25.59 4.63 -17.00
N ALA A 260 26.02 5.69 -16.35
CA ALA A 260 27.34 6.30 -16.51
C ALA A 260 28.50 5.49 -15.88
N GLY A 261 28.21 4.37 -15.20
CA GLY A 261 29.21 3.52 -14.52
C GLY A 261 29.62 4.04 -13.14
N LEU A 262 28.79 4.87 -12.51
CA LEU A 262 28.96 5.41 -11.17
C LEU A 262 28.09 4.66 -10.15
N GLU A 263 28.47 4.70 -8.88
CA GLU A 263 27.70 4.14 -7.78
C GLU A 263 26.49 5.03 -7.42
N LYS A 264 25.49 4.44 -6.76
CA LYS A 264 24.36 5.21 -6.20
C LYS A 264 24.90 6.24 -5.21
N THR A 265 24.39 7.48 -5.26
CA THR A 265 24.85 8.51 -4.33
C THR A 265 24.44 8.20 -2.89
N ASN A 266 25.37 8.39 -1.96
CA ASN A 266 25.17 8.27 -0.51
C ASN A 266 25.10 9.65 0.16
N ASN A 267 24.99 10.73 -0.62
CA ASN A 267 24.88 12.08 -0.09
C ASN A 267 23.59 12.23 0.73
N PRO A 268 23.61 13.01 1.82
CA PRO A 268 22.38 13.40 2.51
C PRO A 268 21.46 14.16 1.55
N VAL A 269 20.14 13.96 1.67
CA VAL A 269 19.16 14.57 0.75
C VAL A 269 18.02 15.21 1.54
N ILE A 270 17.62 16.44 1.19
CA ILE A 270 16.42 17.10 1.71
C ILE A 270 15.37 17.24 0.60
N ASP A 271 14.14 16.83 0.90
CA ASP A 271 12.97 17.11 0.06
C ASP A 271 12.23 18.35 0.56
N THR A 272 12.34 19.44 -0.21
CA THR A 272 11.70 20.71 0.12
C THR A 272 10.17 20.65 0.01
N LEU A 273 9.60 19.70 -0.73
CA LEU A 273 8.15 19.50 -0.81
C LEU A 273 7.61 18.94 0.52
N GLU A 274 8.28 17.93 1.08
CA GLU A 274 7.90 17.37 2.38
C GLU A 274 8.22 18.34 3.52
N LEU A 275 9.33 19.08 3.42
CA LEU A 275 9.64 20.15 4.37
C LEU A 275 8.56 21.24 4.38
N ALA A 276 8.09 21.66 3.20
CA ALA A 276 7.00 22.62 3.07
C ALA A 276 5.68 22.07 3.65
N ARG A 277 5.39 20.79 3.45
CA ARG A 277 4.20 20.14 4.03
C ARG A 277 4.25 20.06 5.55
N PHE A 278 5.44 19.87 6.11
CA PHE A 278 5.68 19.87 7.55
C PHE A 278 5.49 21.27 8.15
N LEU A 279 6.07 22.30 7.52
CA LEU A 279 6.00 23.67 8.01
C LEU A 279 4.64 24.32 7.81
N PHE A 280 3.95 24.00 6.70
CA PHE A 280 2.70 24.67 6.30
C PHE A 280 1.57 23.68 6.03
N PRO A 281 1.15 22.87 7.01
CA PRO A 281 0.20 21.77 6.79
C PRO A 281 -1.18 22.25 6.30
N GLU A 282 -1.61 23.46 6.63
CA GLU A 282 -2.94 23.98 6.27
C GLU A 282 -3.06 24.42 4.80
N MET A 283 -1.97 24.43 4.03
CA MET A 283 -2.01 24.83 2.62
C MET A 283 -2.65 23.75 1.74
N LYS A 284 -3.46 24.19 0.77
CA LYS A 284 -4.16 23.30 -0.18
C LYS A 284 -3.19 22.47 -1.04
N ASN A 285 -2.05 23.04 -1.40
CA ASN A 285 -0.98 22.35 -2.11
C ASN A 285 0.36 23.06 -1.82
N HIS A 286 1.45 22.38 -2.14
CA HIS A 286 2.81 22.81 -1.83
C HIS A 286 3.70 22.83 -3.07
N ARG A 287 3.13 23.05 -4.26
CA ARG A 287 3.91 23.18 -5.50
C ARG A 287 4.90 24.34 -5.37
N LEU A 288 6.04 24.27 -6.04
CA LEU A 288 7.10 25.29 -6.00
C LEU A 288 6.53 26.71 -6.18
N ASN A 289 5.75 26.95 -7.24
CA ASN A 289 5.13 28.25 -7.51
C ASN A 289 4.19 28.76 -6.39
N THR A 290 3.57 27.85 -5.64
CA THR A 290 2.65 28.17 -4.54
C THR A 290 3.46 28.49 -3.29
N MET A 291 4.56 27.76 -3.06
CA MET A 291 5.47 27.99 -1.95
C MET A 291 6.28 29.28 -2.12
N CYS A 292 6.78 29.57 -3.31
CA CYS A 292 7.47 30.83 -3.60
C CYS A 292 6.55 32.04 -3.36
N LYS A 293 5.27 31.97 -3.78
CA LYS A 293 4.27 33.01 -3.46
C LYS A 293 4.04 33.16 -1.96
N LYS A 294 3.96 32.05 -1.22
CA LYS A 294 3.73 32.05 0.24
C LYS A 294 4.88 32.70 1.00
N LEU A 295 6.10 32.47 0.54
CA LEU A 295 7.33 32.92 1.18
C LEU A 295 7.94 34.15 0.52
N ASP A 296 7.22 34.82 -0.38
CA ASP A 296 7.66 36.05 -1.06
C ASP A 296 9.04 35.86 -1.72
N ILE A 297 9.12 34.87 -2.61
CA ILE A 297 10.27 34.55 -3.46
C ILE A 297 9.86 34.84 -4.90
N GLU A 298 10.63 35.69 -5.57
CA GLU A 298 10.38 36.03 -6.97
C GLU A 298 10.75 34.85 -7.87
N LEU A 299 9.80 34.41 -8.69
CA LEU A 299 10.04 33.44 -9.75
C LEU A 299 10.13 34.23 -11.06
N THR A 300 11.36 34.47 -11.51
CA THR A 300 11.62 35.11 -12.81
C THR A 300 11.72 34.02 -13.87
N GLN A 301 11.04 34.21 -15.02
CA GLN A 301 11.04 33.26 -16.15
C GLN A 301 10.71 31.81 -15.78
N HIS A 302 9.45 31.55 -15.42
CA HIS A 302 8.92 30.19 -15.28
C HIS A 302 9.28 29.32 -16.50
N HIS A 303 9.68 28.06 -16.28
CA HIS A 303 10.04 27.03 -17.29
C HIS A 303 11.49 27.02 -17.79
N ARG A 304 12.47 27.42 -16.97
CA ARG A 304 13.87 27.04 -17.17
C ARG A 304 14.38 26.43 -15.88
N ALA A 305 14.94 25.22 -15.96
CA ALA A 305 15.33 24.42 -14.80
C ALA A 305 16.25 25.19 -13.83
N ILE A 306 17.12 26.06 -14.34
CA ILE A 306 18.00 26.88 -13.49
C ILE A 306 17.24 27.87 -12.60
N TYR A 307 16.18 28.52 -13.06
CA TYR A 307 15.43 29.47 -12.24
C TYR A 307 14.56 28.75 -11.20
N ASP A 308 14.00 27.60 -11.55
CA ASP A 308 13.26 26.76 -10.59
C ASP A 308 14.21 26.20 -9.52
N THR A 309 15.44 25.85 -9.90
CA THR A 309 16.51 25.47 -8.98
C THR A 309 16.91 26.61 -8.04
N GLU A 310 17.13 27.83 -8.57
CA GLU A 310 17.45 29.00 -7.74
C GLU A 310 16.31 29.34 -6.76
N ALA A 311 15.07 29.33 -7.25
CA ALA A 311 13.88 29.55 -6.43
C ALA A 311 13.76 28.50 -5.33
N THR A 312 14.07 27.23 -5.63
CA THR A 312 14.13 26.14 -4.65
C THR A 312 15.25 26.36 -3.63
N GLY A 313 16.39 26.92 -4.05
CA GLY A 313 17.48 27.31 -3.15
C GLY A 313 17.06 28.39 -2.14
N TYR A 314 16.43 29.46 -2.61
CA TYR A 314 15.90 30.49 -1.71
C TYR A 314 14.77 29.96 -0.82
N LEU A 315 13.93 29.06 -1.36
CA LEU A 315 12.87 28.39 -0.63
C LEU A 315 13.45 27.57 0.53
N LEU A 316 14.47 26.74 0.26
CA LEU A 316 15.19 25.96 1.26
C LEU A 316 15.72 26.87 2.37
N VAL A 317 16.43 27.95 2.03
CA VAL A 317 17.03 28.87 3.02
C VAL A 317 15.98 29.43 3.98
N LYS A 318 14.82 29.85 3.45
CA LYS A 318 13.72 30.34 4.30
C LYS A 318 13.14 29.23 5.18
N MET A 319 12.94 28.03 4.63
CA MET A 319 12.39 26.91 5.40
C MET A 319 13.36 26.37 6.46
N LEU A 320 14.66 26.32 6.19
CA LEU A 320 15.67 25.92 7.17
C LEU A 320 15.66 26.85 8.40
N LYS A 321 15.44 28.16 8.19
CA LYS A 321 15.27 29.10 9.30
C LYS A 321 14.08 28.72 10.19
N ASP A 322 12.91 28.46 9.59
CA ASP A 322 11.69 28.09 10.32
C ASP A 322 11.85 26.73 11.05
N VAL A 323 12.60 25.81 10.47
CA VAL A 323 12.90 24.48 11.03
C VAL A 323 13.85 24.57 12.22
N ILE A 324 14.90 25.38 12.11
CA ILE A 324 15.83 25.66 13.21
C ILE A 324 15.10 26.37 14.36
N GLU A 325 14.21 27.33 14.07
CA GLU A 325 13.37 27.98 15.08
C GLU A 325 12.42 27.01 15.80
N LYS A 326 12.05 25.90 15.15
CA LYS A 326 11.28 24.79 15.75
C LYS A 326 12.14 23.78 16.53
N GLY A 327 13.46 23.95 16.57
CA GLY A 327 14.39 23.15 17.37
C GLY A 327 15.07 21.99 16.62
N PHE A 328 14.98 21.93 15.30
CA PHE A 328 15.70 20.96 14.48
C PHE A 328 16.96 21.62 13.92
N GLU A 329 18.11 21.29 14.48
CA GLU A 329 19.40 21.89 14.11
C GLU A 329 20.21 21.01 13.17
N TYR A 330 19.94 19.70 13.16
CA TYR A 330 20.69 18.72 12.38
C TYR A 330 19.84 18.03 11.32
N HIS A 331 20.49 17.60 10.22
CA HIS A 331 19.83 16.92 9.10
C HIS A 331 19.12 15.62 9.51
N ASP A 332 19.76 14.80 10.36
CA ASP A 332 19.18 13.56 10.89
C ASP A 332 17.95 13.78 11.79
N GLN A 333 17.74 15.01 12.28
CA GLN A 333 16.56 15.37 13.09
C GLN A 333 15.34 15.74 12.25
N LEU A 334 15.48 16.00 10.94
CA LEU A 334 14.38 16.49 10.10
C LEU A 334 13.20 15.51 10.05
N ASN A 335 13.44 14.22 10.25
CA ASN A 335 12.41 13.20 10.26
C ASN A 335 11.80 12.92 11.65
N ASP A 336 12.31 13.53 12.72
CA ASP A 336 11.86 13.29 14.10
C ASP A 336 10.39 13.70 14.33
N SER A 337 9.85 14.57 13.48
CA SER A 337 8.44 15.01 13.51
C SER A 337 7.54 14.34 12.47
N MET A 338 8.04 13.37 11.71
CA MET A 338 7.20 12.60 10.79
C MET A 338 6.04 11.93 11.54
N GLY A 339 4.84 11.98 10.96
CA GLY A 339 3.61 11.42 11.56
C GLY A 339 2.86 12.36 12.51
N GLN A 340 3.28 13.62 12.69
CA GLN A 340 2.51 14.61 13.45
C GLN A 340 1.41 15.29 12.58
N GLY A 341 0.24 15.54 13.18
CA GLY A 341 -0.87 16.22 12.52
C GLY A 341 -1.73 15.36 11.59
N ASP A 342 -2.30 15.98 10.55
CA ASP A 342 -3.31 15.39 9.66
C ASP A 342 -2.73 14.67 8.41
N ALA A 343 -1.42 14.39 8.39
CA ALA A 343 -0.73 13.76 7.25
C ALA A 343 -1.37 12.44 6.80
N TYR A 344 -1.80 11.60 7.75
CA TYR A 344 -2.48 10.32 7.51
C TYR A 344 -3.81 10.44 6.72
N LYS A 345 -4.41 11.63 6.66
CA LYS A 345 -5.66 11.89 5.90
C LYS A 345 -5.42 11.99 4.39
N ARG A 346 -4.20 12.37 3.98
CA ARG A 346 -3.86 12.75 2.59
C ARG A 346 -3.60 11.57 1.67
N GLY A 347 -3.05 10.48 2.20
CA GLY A 347 -2.77 9.26 1.44
C GLY A 347 -4.02 8.43 1.14
N ARG A 348 -4.07 7.82 -0.05
CA ARG A 348 -4.98 6.71 -0.33
C ARG A 348 -4.51 5.50 0.49
N PRO A 349 -5.40 4.84 1.25
CA PRO A 349 -5.01 3.68 2.02
C PRO A 349 -4.77 2.47 1.12
N SER A 350 -3.70 1.73 1.41
CA SER A 350 -3.42 0.41 0.83
C SER A 350 -3.65 -0.66 1.89
N HIS A 351 -4.02 -1.87 1.49
CA HIS A 351 -4.25 -2.96 2.43
C HIS A 351 -2.92 -3.61 2.85
N MET A 352 -2.89 -4.18 4.06
CA MET A 352 -1.83 -5.06 4.55
C MET A 352 -2.42 -6.13 5.48
N THR A 353 -1.75 -7.28 5.58
CA THR A 353 -2.16 -8.36 6.49
C THR A 353 -1.24 -8.40 7.70
N LEU A 354 -1.80 -8.27 8.91
CA LEU A 354 -1.03 -8.33 10.15
C LEU A 354 -1.32 -9.65 10.87
N LEU A 355 -0.30 -10.46 11.17
CA LEU A 355 -0.44 -11.72 11.90
C LEU A 355 0.36 -11.69 13.20
N ALA A 356 -0.30 -11.86 14.34
CA ALA A 356 0.39 -11.93 15.64
C ALA A 356 1.12 -13.27 15.81
N THR A 357 2.40 -13.19 16.17
CA THR A 357 3.27 -14.36 16.45
C THR A 357 3.49 -14.60 17.95
N SER A 358 3.08 -13.65 18.80
CA SER A 358 3.23 -13.70 20.25
C SER A 358 2.13 -12.92 20.97
N ASP A 359 2.05 -13.05 22.30
CA ASP A 359 1.15 -12.25 23.14
C ASP A 359 1.46 -10.74 23.05
N VAL A 360 2.74 -10.38 22.87
CA VAL A 360 3.17 -9.00 22.61
C VAL A 360 2.56 -8.51 21.29
N GLY A 361 2.66 -9.33 20.24
CA GLY A 361 2.04 -9.07 18.94
C GLY A 361 0.53 -8.90 19.02
N LEU A 362 -0.16 -9.78 19.75
CA LEU A 362 -1.60 -9.71 19.95
C LEU A 362 -2.00 -8.41 20.68
N LYS A 363 -1.26 -8.02 21.72
CA LYS A 363 -1.47 -6.75 22.42
C LYS A 363 -1.23 -5.56 21.49
N ASN A 364 -0.22 -5.64 20.63
CA ASN A 364 0.08 -4.61 19.65
C ASN A 364 -0.99 -4.52 18.56
N LEU A 365 -1.58 -5.62 18.10
CA LEU A 365 -2.77 -5.61 17.23
C LEU A 365 -3.92 -4.85 17.87
N TYR A 366 -4.23 -5.11 19.15
CA TYR A 366 -5.28 -4.37 19.85
C TYR A 366 -4.99 -2.86 19.94
N LYS A 367 -3.74 -2.47 20.15
CA LYS A 367 -3.35 -1.05 20.11
C LYS A 367 -3.55 -0.47 18.72
N LEU A 368 -3.08 -1.14 17.66
CA LEU A 368 -3.20 -0.67 16.28
C LEU A 368 -4.67 -0.50 15.87
N VAL A 369 -5.54 -1.46 16.20
CA VAL A 369 -6.99 -1.34 16.00
C VAL A 369 -7.57 -0.17 16.81
N SER A 370 -7.14 0.03 18.06
CA SER A 370 -7.62 1.14 18.90
C SER A 370 -7.21 2.50 18.32
N TYR A 371 -5.93 2.67 18.00
CA TYR A 371 -5.41 3.91 17.43
C TYR A 371 -6.04 4.22 16.06
N SER A 372 -6.28 3.20 15.22
CA SER A 372 -6.90 3.39 13.91
C SER A 372 -8.35 3.86 14.01
N HIS A 373 -9.08 3.46 15.06
CA HIS A 373 -10.46 3.86 15.31
C HIS A 373 -10.61 5.17 16.10
N LEU A 374 -9.61 5.56 16.89
CA LEU A 374 -9.71 6.74 17.77
C LEU A 374 -8.90 7.93 17.25
N ASN A 375 -7.63 7.72 16.94
CA ASN A 375 -6.68 8.80 16.65
C ASN A 375 -6.52 9.05 15.14
N TYR A 376 -6.57 7.97 14.35
CA TYR A 376 -6.31 8.00 12.91
C TYR A 376 -7.53 7.61 12.08
N PHE A 377 -8.72 7.68 12.68
CA PHE A 377 -9.96 7.47 11.94
C PHE A 377 -10.20 8.67 11.02
N TYR A 378 -10.53 8.38 9.76
CA TYR A 378 -10.98 9.41 8.83
C TYR A 378 -12.33 9.01 8.21
N ARG A 379 -12.32 8.38 7.05
CA ARG A 379 -13.51 7.72 6.46
C ARG A 379 -13.53 6.22 6.76
N VAL A 380 -12.36 5.67 7.02
CA VAL A 380 -12.09 4.29 7.42
C VAL A 380 -11.03 4.32 8.52
N PRO A 381 -10.93 3.30 9.38
CA PRO A 381 -9.83 3.18 10.34
C PRO A 381 -8.51 3.02 9.58
N ARG A 382 -7.51 3.87 9.86
CA ARG A 382 -6.22 3.86 9.16
C ARG A 382 -5.07 3.61 10.13
N VAL A 383 -4.05 2.90 9.67
CA VAL A 383 -2.82 2.64 10.41
C VAL A 383 -1.68 3.37 9.70
N PRO A 384 -1.16 4.45 10.30
CA PRO A 384 0.03 5.12 9.79
C PRO A 384 1.25 4.19 9.79
N ARG A 385 2.13 4.26 8.78
CA ARG A 385 3.33 3.42 8.68
C ARG A 385 4.26 3.62 9.88
N SER A 386 4.41 4.86 10.35
CA SER A 386 5.22 5.17 11.54
C SER A 386 4.70 4.44 12.79
N LEU A 387 3.36 4.43 12.97
CA LEU A 387 2.69 3.76 14.08
C LEU A 387 2.86 2.24 14.01
N LEU A 388 2.78 1.67 12.81
CA LEU A 388 3.06 0.25 12.60
C LEU A 388 4.50 -0.07 12.98
N LYS A 389 5.49 0.69 12.50
CA LYS A 389 6.91 0.49 12.88
C LYS A 389 7.08 0.47 14.41
N LYS A 390 6.41 1.38 15.12
CA LYS A 390 6.44 1.46 16.59
C LYS A 390 5.85 0.22 17.29
N TYR A 391 4.82 -0.40 16.73
CA TYR A 391 4.13 -1.56 17.33
C TYR A 391 4.31 -2.85 16.55
N ARG A 392 5.34 -2.95 15.70
CA ARG A 392 5.59 -4.13 14.85
C ARG A 392 6.06 -5.36 15.61
N GLU A 393 6.63 -5.18 16.79
CA GLU A 393 7.13 -6.30 17.60
C GLU A 393 6.06 -7.38 17.79
N GLY A 394 6.41 -8.62 17.41
CA GLY A 394 5.51 -9.78 17.49
C GLY A 394 4.46 -9.85 16.38
N ILE A 395 4.59 -9.09 15.30
CA ILE A 395 3.65 -9.07 14.17
C ILE A 395 4.41 -9.35 12.86
N LEU A 396 3.92 -10.31 12.07
CA LEU A 396 4.32 -10.47 10.67
C LEU A 396 3.41 -9.63 9.78
N VAL A 397 4.00 -8.94 8.81
CA VAL A 397 3.33 -8.02 7.88
C VAL A 397 3.34 -8.61 6.47
N GLY A 398 2.16 -8.88 5.93
CA GLY A 398 1.92 -9.36 4.57
C GLY A 398 1.45 -8.27 3.62
N THR A 399 1.67 -8.46 2.33
CA THR A 399 1.33 -7.48 1.28
C THR A 399 -0.17 -7.38 0.96
N ALA A 400 -1.02 -8.25 1.55
CA ALA A 400 -2.46 -8.34 1.34
C ALA A 400 -2.88 -8.61 -0.12
N CYS A 401 -3.83 -7.83 -0.62
CA CYS A 401 -4.61 -8.11 -1.82
C CYS A 401 -4.23 -7.23 -3.01
N ASP A 402 -5.09 -7.17 -4.02
CA ASP A 402 -4.95 -6.28 -5.19
C ASP A 402 -4.99 -4.78 -4.84
N LYS A 403 -5.41 -4.44 -3.61
CA LYS A 403 -5.31 -3.09 -3.02
C LYS A 403 -4.08 -2.93 -2.11
N GLY A 404 -3.19 -3.92 -2.09
CA GLY A 404 -1.93 -3.89 -1.36
C GLY A 404 -0.90 -3.00 -2.07
N GLU A 405 -0.02 -2.40 -1.28
CA GLU A 405 0.97 -1.43 -1.79
C GLU A 405 1.91 -2.05 -2.84
N VAL A 406 2.39 -3.29 -2.61
CA VAL A 406 3.29 -3.99 -3.54
C VAL A 406 2.57 -4.31 -4.85
N PHE A 407 1.32 -4.77 -4.80
CA PHE A 407 0.55 -5.08 -6.01
C PHE A 407 0.28 -3.82 -6.83
N GLU A 408 -0.17 -2.73 -6.21
CA GLU A 408 -0.38 -1.45 -6.89
C GLU A 408 0.94 -0.90 -7.47
N ALA A 409 2.06 -1.03 -6.75
CA ALA A 409 3.37 -0.61 -7.22
C ALA A 409 3.84 -1.42 -8.43
N MET A 410 3.65 -2.74 -8.45
CA MET A 410 3.98 -3.60 -9.60
C MET A 410 3.28 -3.17 -10.89
N MET A 411 2.11 -2.52 -10.79
CA MET A 411 1.37 -2.01 -11.94
C MET A 411 1.89 -0.66 -12.45
N GLN A 412 2.67 0.07 -11.65
CA GLN A 412 2.93 1.51 -11.85
C GLN A 412 4.43 1.89 -11.82
N LYS A 413 5.29 1.07 -11.21
CA LYS A 413 6.68 1.40 -10.86
C LYS A 413 7.68 0.43 -11.47
N ALA A 414 8.95 0.83 -11.45
CA ALA A 414 10.09 -0.01 -11.83
C ALA A 414 10.27 -1.21 -10.87
N PRO A 415 10.77 -2.36 -11.34
CA PRO A 415 11.04 -3.52 -10.48
C PRO A 415 11.90 -3.20 -9.25
N GLU A 416 12.95 -2.38 -9.40
CA GLU A 416 13.85 -2.02 -8.29
C GLU A 416 13.13 -1.23 -7.19
N GLU A 417 12.24 -0.31 -7.56
CA GLU A 417 11.42 0.42 -6.59
C GLU A 417 10.40 -0.49 -5.89
N VAL A 418 9.84 -1.45 -6.62
CA VAL A 418 8.94 -2.45 -6.06
C VAL A 418 9.69 -3.32 -5.04
N GLU A 419 10.93 -3.71 -5.35
CA GLU A 419 11.79 -4.44 -4.43
C GLU A 419 12.07 -3.65 -3.15
N GLU A 420 12.35 -2.34 -3.24
CA GLU A 420 12.53 -1.47 -2.07
C GLU A 420 11.25 -1.41 -1.21
N ILE A 421 10.07 -1.32 -1.82
CA ILE A 421 8.78 -1.35 -1.11
C ILE A 421 8.56 -2.72 -0.45
N ALA A 422 8.85 -3.81 -1.17
CA ALA A 422 8.64 -5.18 -0.73
C ALA A 422 9.49 -5.55 0.50
N GLN A 423 10.68 -4.95 0.66
CA GLN A 423 11.55 -5.14 1.83
C GLN A 423 10.88 -4.77 3.16
N PHE A 424 9.82 -3.95 3.14
CA PHE A 424 9.06 -3.64 4.34
C PHE A 424 8.21 -4.83 4.83
N TYR A 425 7.92 -5.82 4.00
CA TYR A 425 6.98 -6.91 4.29
C TYR A 425 7.74 -8.20 4.65
N ASP A 426 7.18 -8.99 5.57
CA ASP A 426 7.77 -10.25 6.02
C ASP A 426 7.40 -11.43 5.08
N TYR A 427 6.29 -11.29 4.35
CA TYR A 427 5.86 -12.25 3.34
C TYR A 427 5.05 -11.57 2.24
N ILE A 428 5.13 -12.13 1.03
CA ILE A 428 4.39 -11.65 -0.14
C ILE A 428 3.17 -12.55 -0.35
N GLU A 429 2.02 -11.92 -0.52
CA GLU A 429 0.75 -12.59 -0.80
C GLU A 429 0.46 -12.58 -2.29
N VAL A 430 0.10 -13.75 -2.81
CA VAL A 430 -0.29 -13.94 -4.21
C VAL A 430 -1.62 -14.67 -4.23
N MET A 431 -2.62 -14.06 -4.85
CA MET A 431 -3.97 -14.60 -4.93
C MET A 431 -4.13 -15.53 -6.15
N PRO A 432 -5.00 -16.54 -6.08
CA PRO A 432 -5.38 -17.30 -7.26
C PRO A 432 -5.87 -16.36 -8.38
N PRO A 433 -5.52 -16.61 -9.66
CA PRO A 433 -5.89 -15.74 -10.77
C PRO A 433 -7.40 -15.47 -10.86
N GLU A 434 -8.24 -16.43 -10.44
CA GLU A 434 -9.70 -16.26 -10.40
C GLU A 434 -10.17 -15.09 -9.53
N VAL A 435 -9.43 -14.76 -8.47
CA VAL A 435 -9.76 -13.64 -7.57
C VAL A 435 -9.49 -12.29 -8.23
N LEU A 436 -8.59 -12.25 -9.22
CA LEU A 436 -8.16 -11.03 -9.92
C LEU A 436 -8.91 -10.79 -11.24
N ARG A 437 -9.92 -11.61 -11.57
CA ARG A 437 -10.64 -11.51 -12.86
C ARG A 437 -11.26 -10.13 -13.11
N HIS A 438 -11.70 -9.44 -12.06
CA HIS A 438 -12.26 -8.08 -12.17
C HIS A 438 -11.27 -7.02 -12.66
N LEU A 439 -9.98 -7.31 -12.64
CA LEU A 439 -8.93 -6.43 -13.15
C LEU A 439 -8.67 -6.62 -14.65
N VAL A 440 -9.00 -7.79 -15.20
CA VAL A 440 -8.76 -8.13 -16.62
C VAL A 440 -9.90 -7.63 -17.52
N GLU A 441 -11.10 -7.48 -16.97
CA GLU A 441 -12.31 -7.07 -17.71
C GLU A 441 -12.52 -5.54 -17.75
N ARG A 442 -11.50 -4.73 -17.40
CA ARG A 442 -11.60 -3.26 -17.36
C ARG A 442 -10.85 -2.56 -18.46
#